data_AF-G7SPV1-F1
#
_entry.id   AF-G7SPV1-F1
#
_cell.length_a   1.000
_cell.length_b   1.000
_cell.length_c   1.000
_cell.angle_alpha   90.00
_cell.angle_beta   90.00
_cell.angle_gamma   90.00
#
_symmetry.space_group_name_H-M   'P 1'
#
loop_
_entity.id
_entity.type
_entity.pdbx_description
1 polymer ?
#
loop_
_entity_poly.entity_id
_entity_poly.type
_entity_poly.pdbx_seq_one_letter_code
_entity_poly.pdbx_strand_id
1 'polypeptide(L)' 'MNKNRKKKVSKKMIFAIRIIKSKKSGCYTFENKIITDREVKNYFKEKK' A
#
# COMPACT_ATOMS: atom_id res chain seq x y z
N MET A 1 16.20 35.53 -13.82
CA MET A 1 15.26 34.57 -14.45
C MET A 1 15.16 33.33 -13.54
N ASN A 2 14.18 33.30 -12.64
CA ASN A 2 14.06 32.27 -11.59
C ASN A 2 13.69 30.91 -12.19
N LYS A 3 14.66 29.98 -12.24
CA LYS A 3 14.41 28.57 -12.55
C LYS A 3 13.86 27.88 -11.29
N ASN A 4 12.55 27.99 -11.06
CA ASN A 4 11.81 27.12 -10.15
C ASN A 4 11.83 25.68 -10.70
N ARG A 5 12.96 24.97 -10.55
CA ARG A 5 13.01 23.52 -10.72
C ARG A 5 12.19 22.90 -9.59
N LYS A 6 10.89 22.67 -9.82
CA LYS A 6 10.07 21.82 -8.94
C LYS A 6 10.81 20.49 -8.80
N LYS A 7 11.42 20.28 -7.62
CA LYS A 7 12.15 19.05 -7.29
C LYS A 7 11.16 17.91 -7.52
N LYS A 8 11.46 17.01 -8.46
CA LYS A 8 10.58 15.87 -8.78
C LYS A 8 10.60 14.97 -7.55
N VAL A 9 9.63 15.13 -6.65
CA VAL A 9 9.52 14.30 -5.46
C VAL A 9 9.19 12.90 -5.95
N SER A 10 10.21 12.03 -5.96
CA SER A 10 10.03 10.61 -6.20
C SER A 10 9.02 10.09 -5.19
N LYS A 11 7.89 9.55 -5.66
CA LYS A 11 6.90 8.94 -4.79
C LYS A 11 7.46 7.60 -4.34
N LYS A 12 7.68 7.45 -3.03
CA LYS A 12 8.06 6.18 -2.41
C LYS A 12 6.97 5.14 -2.66
N MET A 13 7.34 4.03 -3.30
CA MET A 13 6.51 2.85 -3.46
C MET A 13 6.83 1.86 -2.34
N ILE A 14 5.81 1.16 -1.86
CA ILE A 14 5.87 0.22 -0.74
C ILE A 14 5.22 -1.09 -1.19
N PHE A 15 5.93 -2.20 -1.02
CA PHE A 15 5.36 -3.53 -1.22
C PHE A 15 4.71 -3.99 0.09
N ALA A 16 3.39 -3.93 0.15
CA ALA A 16 2.62 -4.33 1.32
C ALA A 16 2.15 -5.79 1.19
N ILE A 17 2.25 -6.55 2.28
CA ILE A 17 1.74 -7.92 2.39
C ILE A 17 0.84 -7.97 3.63
N ARG A 18 -0.37 -8.52 3.49
CA ARG A 18 -1.27 -8.79 4.61
C ARG A 18 -1.77 -10.23 4.58
N ILE A 19 -2.10 -10.74 5.76
CA ILE A 19 -2.68 -12.07 5.93
C ILE A 19 -4.20 -11.93 5.99
N ILE A 20 -4.91 -12.69 5.15
CA ILE A 20 -6.37 -12.73 5.13
C ILE A 20 -6.85 -14.16 5.39
N LYS A 21 -7.95 -14.31 6.14
CA LYS A 21 -8.59 -15.61 6.34
C LYS A 21 -9.57 -15.88 5.19
N SER A 22 -9.37 -16.97 4.45
CA SER A 22 -10.28 -17.42 3.40
C SER A 22 -11.62 -17.82 4.02
N LYS A 23 -12.71 -17.20 3.55
CA LYS A 23 -14.07 -17.61 3.96
C LYS A 23 -14.44 -19.01 3.45
N LYS A 24 -13.85 -19.46 2.34
CA LYS A 24 -14.16 -20.74 1.70
C LYS A 24 -13.51 -21.92 2.41
N SER A 25 -12.23 -21.80 2.75
CA SER A 25 -11.43 -22.90 3.31
C SER A 25 -11.07 -22.71 4.79
N GLY A 26 -11.29 -21.53 5.36
CA GLY A 26 -10.84 -21.21 6.72
C GLY A 26 -9.33 -20.99 6.86
N CYS A 27 -8.55 -21.29 5.82
CA CYS A 27 -7.09 -21.12 5.81
C CYS A 27 -6.69 -19.64 5.72
N TYR A 28 -5.48 -19.34 6.17
CA TYR A 28 -4.86 -18.03 5.96
C TYR A 28 -4.13 -17.99 4.61
N THR A 29 -4.28 -16.88 3.89
CA THR A 29 -3.60 -16.62 2.62
C THR A 29 -2.97 -15.24 2.64
N PHE A 30 -1.89 -15.07 1.88
CA PHE A 30 -1.23 -13.78 1.72
C PHE A 30 -1.85 -12.99 0.57
N GLU A 31 -2.13 -11.72 0.81
CA GLU A 31 -2.47 -10.76 -0.24
C GLU A 31 -1.37 -9.68 -0.26
N ASN A 32 -0.83 -9.39 -1.45
CA ASN A 32 0.24 -8.42 -1.63
C ASN A 32 -0.13 -7.34 -2.65
N LYS A 33 0.32 -6.11 -2.41
CA LYS A 33 0.07 -4.97 -3.30
C LYS A 33 1.20 -3.93 -3.23
N ILE A 34 1.58 -3.39 -4.38
CA ILE A 34 2.44 -2.20 -4.44
C ILE A 34 1.57 -0.96 -4.23
N ILE A 35 1.87 -0.17 -3.21
CA ILE A 35 1.09 1.00 -2.80
C ILE A 35 2.00 2.19 -2.47
N THR A 36 1.43 3.38 -2.39
CA THR A 36 2.13 4.57 -1.89
C THR A 36 1.98 4.71 -0.37
N ASP A 37 2.84 5.52 0.25
CA ASP A 37 2.80 5.82 1.69
C ASP A 37 1.40 6.23 2.21
N ARG A 38 0.66 7.03 1.44
CA ARG A 38 -0.69 7.50 1.79
C ARG A 38 -1.73 6.39 1.83
N GLU A 39 -1.50 5.30 1.12
CA GLU A 39 -2.44 4.19 0.97
C GLU A 39 -2.23 3.11 2.03
N VAL A 40 -1.06 3.08 2.69
CA VAL A 40 -0.68 2.06 3.69
C VAL A 40 -1.75 1.95 4.79
N LYS A 41 -2.15 3.07 5.38
CA LYS A 41 -3.12 3.09 6.47
C LYS A 41 -4.47 2.50 6.05
N ASN A 42 -4.90 2.75 4.81
CA ASN A 42 -6.15 2.24 4.27
C ASN A 42 -6.05 0.75 3.90
N TYR A 43 -4.89 0.29 3.44
CA TYR A 43 -4.66 -1.10 3.04
C TYR A 43 -4.74 -2.09 4.22
N PHE A 44 -4.20 -1.68 5.37
CA PHE A 44 -4.22 -2.47 6.61
C PHE A 44 -5.41 -2.16 7.52
N LYS A 45 -6.28 -1.21 7.15
CA LYS A 45 -7.50 -0.95 7.90
C LYS A 45 -8.41 -2.17 7.81
N GLU A 46 -8.80 -2.69 8.97
CA GLU A 46 -9.76 -3.76 9.08
C GLU A 46 -11.08 -3.32 8.41
N LYS A 47 -11.61 -4.16 7.51
CA LYS A 47 -12.94 -3.93 6.96
C LYS A 47 -13.94 -4.29 8.07
N LYS A 48 -14.44 -3.26 8.76
CA LYS A 48 -15.61 -3.38 9.64
C LYS A 48 -16.79 -3.97 8.88
#